data_AF-A0A962CIA6-F1
#
_entry.id   AF-A0A962CIA6-F1
#
_cell.length_a   1.000
_cell.length_b   1.000
_cell.length_c   1.000
_cell.angle_alpha   90.00
_cell.angle_beta   90.00
_cell.angle_gamma   90.00
#
_symmetry.space_group_name_H-M   'P 1'
#
loop_
_entity.id
_entity.type
_entity.pdbx_description
1 polymer ?
#
loop_
_entity_poly.entity_id
_entity_poly.type
_entity_poly.pdbx_seq_one_letter_code
_entity_poly.pdbx_strand_id
1 'polypeptide(L)'
;IRLNGVAARANLAALALGRLAAESAEDLFELADAPLHKKPFPRTLAEVTESRAKLLGAYQNTAYADEYRAFLDEIGGILKTRGLGACEAFMVEVARSLGKLMAYKDEYEVARLYSRPEFREALSDQFAGDVKLKIHLGSPLISWTKDAKTGRPKKVAVPGWLVFPGFRLLAKLKG
;
A
#
# COMPACT_ATOMS: atom_id res chain seq x y z
N ILE A 1 -12.98 20.76 7.56
CA ILE A 1 -13.15 19.65 8.55
C ILE A 1 -14.56 19.60 9.14
N ARG A 2 -15.15 20.72 9.60
CA ARG A 2 -16.53 20.69 10.15
C ARG A 2 -17.63 20.47 9.11
N LEU A 3 -17.38 20.82 7.84
CA LEU A 3 -18.36 20.77 6.75
C LEU A 3 -18.95 19.38 6.46
N ASN A 4 -18.20 18.30 6.73
CA ASN A 4 -18.63 16.94 6.42
C ASN A 4 -19.38 16.26 7.58
N GLY A 5 -19.46 16.88 8.76
CA GLY A 5 -20.20 16.41 9.95
C GLY A 5 -19.69 15.12 10.63
N VAL A 6 -18.95 14.26 9.92
CA VAL A 6 -18.47 12.98 10.46
C VAL A 6 -17.22 13.18 11.32
N ALA A 7 -17.30 12.75 12.59
CA ALA A 7 -16.19 12.73 13.55
C ALA A 7 -15.38 14.03 13.64
N ALA A 8 -16.04 15.19 13.49
CA ALA A 8 -15.35 16.48 13.36
C ALA A 8 -14.41 16.81 14.53
N ARG A 9 -14.79 16.44 15.77
CA ARG A 9 -13.95 16.63 16.96
C ARG A 9 -12.67 15.78 16.90
N ALA A 10 -12.79 14.50 16.56
CA ALA A 10 -11.64 13.60 16.43
C ALA A 10 -10.68 14.07 15.32
N ASN A 11 -11.23 14.50 14.17
CA ASN A 11 -10.43 15.01 13.06
C ASN A 11 -9.69 16.31 13.42
N LEU A 12 -10.32 17.21 14.19
CA LEU A 12 -9.66 18.42 14.67
C LEU A 12 -8.56 18.11 15.69
N ALA A 13 -8.78 17.14 16.59
CA ALA A 13 -7.76 16.68 17.53
C ALA A 13 -6.57 16.05 16.79
N ALA A 14 -6.83 15.19 15.81
CA ALA A 14 -5.79 14.58 14.98
C ALA A 14 -4.99 15.64 14.20
N LEU A 15 -5.65 16.67 13.66
CA LEU A 15 -4.96 17.78 12.99
C LEU A 15 -4.08 18.59 13.97
N ALA A 16 -4.55 18.84 15.18
CA ALA A 16 -3.77 19.55 16.20
C ALA A 16 -2.54 18.75 16.62
N LEU A 17 -2.69 17.44 16.86
CA LEU A 17 -1.57 16.53 17.13
C LEU A 17 -0.59 16.49 15.96
N GLY A 18 -1.07 16.47 14.71
CA GLY A 18 -0.21 16.51 13.53
C GLY A 18 0.60 17.81 13.40
N ARG A 19 0.04 18.95 13.82
CA ARG A 19 0.78 20.23 13.87
C ARG A 19 1.86 20.23 14.94
N LEU A 20 1.53 19.73 16.13
CA LEU A 20 2.50 19.58 17.22
C LEU A 20 3.64 18.63 16.81
N ALA A 21 3.32 17.52 16.14
CA ALA A 21 4.30 16.58 15.61
C ALA A 21 5.21 17.19 14.53
N ALA A 22 4.74 18.17 13.77
CA ALA A 22 5.54 18.83 12.73
C ALA A 22 6.59 19.79 13.31
N GLU A 23 6.35 20.30 14.52
CA GLU A 23 7.26 21.19 15.25
C GLU A 23 8.20 20.40 16.16
N SER A 24 7.64 19.46 16.94
CA SER A 24 8.37 18.58 17.87
C SER A 24 7.79 17.18 17.87
N ALA A 25 8.26 16.32 16.96
CA ALA A 25 7.82 14.92 16.91
C ALA A 25 8.31 14.15 18.13
N GLU A 26 9.58 14.31 18.50
CA GLU A 26 10.20 13.60 19.61
C GLU A 26 9.44 13.82 20.93
N ASP A 27 9.21 15.07 21.33
CA ASP A 27 8.52 15.41 22.59
C ASP A 27 7.08 14.88 22.64
N LEU A 28 6.37 14.91 21.50
CA LEU A 28 5.00 14.41 21.41
C LEU A 28 4.93 12.90 21.63
N PHE A 29 5.83 12.15 20.99
CA PHE A 29 5.86 10.69 21.11
C PHE A 29 6.39 10.23 22.47
N GLU A 30 7.29 10.99 23.09
CA GLU A 30 7.71 10.79 24.48
C GLU A 30 6.54 11.00 25.45
N LEU A 31 5.79 12.11 25.32
CA LEU A 31 4.61 12.38 26.14
C LEU A 31 3.53 11.29 25.99
N ALA A 32 3.40 10.73 24.79
CA ALA A 32 2.43 9.69 24.48
C ALA A 32 2.86 8.28 24.90
N ASP A 33 4.06 8.11 25.48
CA ASP A 33 4.69 6.81 25.74
C ASP A 33 4.63 5.89 24.51
N ALA A 34 4.85 6.48 23.32
CA ALA A 34 4.70 5.81 22.05
C ALA A 34 6.04 5.78 21.31
N PRO A 35 6.43 4.63 20.73
CA PRO A 35 7.65 4.57 19.95
C PRO A 35 7.52 5.48 18.72
N LEU A 36 8.51 6.33 18.50
CA LEU A 36 8.58 7.15 17.31
C LEU A 36 8.70 6.22 16.09
N HIS A 37 7.67 6.17 15.24
CA HIS A 37 7.67 5.34 14.05
C HIS A 37 8.55 5.94 12.95
N LYS A 38 9.88 5.89 13.14
CA LYS A 38 10.86 6.20 12.10
C LYS A 38 11.04 4.95 11.24
N LYS A 39 10.09 4.66 10.33
CA LYS A 39 10.45 3.85 9.16
C LYS A 39 11.20 4.77 8.19
N PRO A 40 12.53 4.66 8.05
CA PRO A 40 13.22 5.44 7.05
C PRO A 40 12.66 5.05 5.69
N PHE A 41 12.09 6.03 4.98
CA PHE A 41 11.72 5.84 3.60
C PHE A 41 13.01 5.59 2.79
N PRO A 42 13.07 4.55 1.95
CA PRO A 42 14.21 4.33 1.07
C PRO A 42 14.53 5.60 0.26
N ARG A 43 15.74 6.13 0.45
CA ARG A 43 16.20 7.37 -0.18
C ARG A 43 17.26 7.13 -1.24
N THR A 44 18.15 6.16 -1.02
CA THR A 44 19.22 5.84 -1.98
C THR A 44 18.73 4.88 -3.07
N LEU A 45 19.45 4.82 -4.18
CA LEU A 45 19.13 3.86 -5.25
C LEU A 45 19.13 2.42 -4.70
N ALA A 46 20.14 2.04 -3.92
CA ALA A 46 20.26 0.70 -3.37
C ALA A 46 19.07 0.33 -2.45
N GLU A 47 18.67 1.24 -1.56
CA GLU A 47 17.55 1.01 -0.66
C GLU A 47 16.23 0.88 -1.42
N VAL A 48 16.01 1.74 -2.43
CA VAL A 48 14.80 1.71 -3.26
C VAL A 48 14.74 0.42 -4.06
N THR A 49 15.85 0.04 -4.71
CA THR A 49 15.96 -1.19 -5.49
C THR A 49 15.65 -2.41 -4.63
N GLU A 50 16.25 -2.53 -3.45
CA GLU A 50 16.01 -3.68 -2.58
C GLU A 50 14.58 -3.71 -2.02
N SER A 51 14.05 -2.55 -1.62
CA SER A 51 12.66 -2.44 -1.17
C SER A 51 11.67 -2.90 -2.25
N ARG A 52 11.88 -2.49 -3.50
CA ARG A 52 11.00 -2.84 -4.63
C ARG A 52 11.20 -4.28 -5.08
N ALA A 53 12.43 -4.77 -5.14
CA ALA A 53 12.69 -6.16 -5.49
C ALA A 53 12.07 -7.12 -4.47
N LYS A 54 12.15 -6.83 -3.17
CA LYS A 54 11.46 -7.62 -2.14
C LYS A 54 9.94 -7.61 -2.32
N LEU A 55 9.37 -6.44 -2.65
CA LEU A 55 7.94 -6.30 -2.94
C LEU A 55 7.55 -7.14 -4.17
N LEU A 56 8.28 -7.03 -5.27
CA LEU A 56 8.02 -7.76 -6.52
C LEU A 56 8.20 -9.27 -6.35
N GLY A 57 9.19 -9.69 -5.55
CA GLY A 57 9.39 -11.08 -5.17
C GLY A 57 8.19 -11.67 -4.43
N ALA A 58 7.64 -10.91 -3.48
CA ALA A 58 6.42 -11.29 -2.76
C ALA A 58 5.14 -11.12 -3.60
N TYR A 59 5.16 -10.23 -4.59
CA TYR A 59 4.06 -9.99 -5.51
C TYR A 59 3.91 -11.15 -6.50
N GLN A 60 5.01 -11.62 -7.09
CA GLN A 60 4.96 -12.71 -8.06
C GLN A 60 5.95 -13.81 -7.73
N ASN A 61 7.26 -13.59 -7.93
CA ASN A 61 8.31 -14.56 -7.63
C ASN A 61 9.70 -13.87 -7.73
N THR A 62 10.76 -14.62 -7.40
CA THR A 62 12.15 -14.14 -7.48
C THR A 62 12.54 -13.71 -8.89
N ALA A 63 12.16 -14.45 -9.93
CA ALA A 63 12.48 -14.11 -11.31
C ALA A 63 11.91 -12.73 -11.72
N TYR A 64 10.71 -12.38 -11.25
CA TYR A 64 10.10 -11.08 -11.51
C TYR A 64 10.84 -9.93 -10.81
N ALA A 65 11.38 -10.18 -9.61
CA ALA A 65 12.27 -9.24 -8.94
C ALA A 65 13.62 -9.10 -9.66
N ASP A 66 14.09 -10.15 -10.32
CA ASP A 66 15.34 -10.15 -11.07
C ASP A 66 15.20 -9.41 -12.41
N GLU A 67 14.05 -9.53 -13.10
CA GLU A 67 13.71 -8.69 -14.27
C GLU A 67 13.77 -7.20 -13.94
N TYR A 68 13.23 -6.82 -12.76
CA TYR A 68 13.32 -5.45 -12.27
C TYR A 68 14.76 -4.97 -12.06
N ARG A 69 15.61 -5.81 -11.46
CA ARG A 69 17.03 -5.49 -11.25
C ARG A 69 17.78 -5.38 -12.58
N ALA A 70 17.55 -6.32 -13.48
CA ALA A 70 18.18 -6.34 -14.81
C ALA A 70 17.88 -5.06 -15.61
N PHE A 71 16.64 -4.57 -15.56
CA PHE A 71 16.28 -3.32 -16.23
C PHE A 71 17.03 -2.11 -15.65
N LEU A 72 17.19 -2.04 -14.32
CA LEU A 72 17.97 -0.96 -13.69
C LEU A 72 19.45 -1.03 -14.06
N ASP A 73 20.01 -2.24 -14.13
CA ASP A 73 21.39 -2.45 -14.55
C ASP A 73 21.60 -2.04 -16.01
N GLU A 74 20.66 -2.35 -16.90
CA GLU A 74 20.68 -1.93 -18.31
C GLU A 74 20.72 -0.40 -18.45
N ILE A 75 19.77 0.31 -17.82
CA ILE A 75 19.74 1.77 -17.86
C ILE A 75 21.01 2.37 -17.23
N GLY A 76 21.46 1.83 -16.11
CA GLY A 76 22.72 2.23 -15.47
C GLY A 76 23.93 2.06 -16.40
N GLY A 77 24.00 0.96 -17.15
CA GLY A 77 25.03 0.70 -18.15
C GLY A 77 25.01 1.68 -19.32
N ILE A 78 23.83 2.03 -19.82
CA ILE A 78 23.66 3.04 -20.89
C ILE A 78 24.14 4.42 -20.43
N LEU A 79 23.76 4.84 -19.22
CA LEU A 79 24.16 6.13 -18.67
C LEU A 79 25.67 6.23 -18.48
N LYS A 80 26.31 5.16 -17.99
CA LYS A 80 27.77 5.06 -17.88
C LYS A 80 28.46 5.17 -19.23
N THR A 81 27.99 4.42 -20.23
CA THR A 81 28.54 4.45 -21.60
C THR A 81 28.44 5.85 -22.23
N ARG A 82 27.38 6.60 -21.91
CA ARG A 82 27.17 7.98 -22.38
C ARG A 82 27.94 9.04 -21.57
N GLY A 83 28.72 8.64 -20.56
CA GLY A 83 29.52 9.56 -19.74
C GLY A 83 28.69 10.43 -18.80
N LEU A 84 27.46 10.03 -18.46
CA LEU A 84 26.59 10.80 -17.56
C LEU A 84 26.85 10.40 -16.10
N GLY A 85 27.72 11.16 -15.42
CA GLY A 85 28.29 10.81 -14.11
C GLY A 85 27.45 11.17 -12.87
N ALA A 86 26.27 11.78 -13.00
CA ALA A 86 25.46 12.25 -11.87
C ALA A 86 23.97 11.92 -12.06
N CYS A 87 23.66 10.63 -12.22
CA CYS A 87 22.29 10.18 -12.52
C CYS A 87 21.61 9.42 -11.38
N GLU A 88 22.13 9.44 -10.17
CA GLU A 88 21.54 8.68 -9.05
C GLU A 88 20.09 9.10 -8.79
N ALA A 89 19.81 10.41 -8.72
CA ALA A 89 18.45 10.90 -8.53
C ALA A 89 17.48 10.45 -9.65
N PHE A 90 17.97 10.41 -10.90
CA PHE A 90 17.21 9.89 -12.02
C PHE A 90 16.96 8.38 -11.88
N MET A 91 18.01 7.61 -11.56
CA MET A 91 17.91 6.16 -11.34
C MET A 91 16.96 5.81 -10.19
N VAL A 92 16.94 6.59 -9.12
CA VAL A 92 15.97 6.45 -8.02
C VAL A 92 14.55 6.60 -8.53
N GLU A 93 14.28 7.57 -9.41
CA GLU A 93 12.93 7.78 -9.95
C GLU A 93 12.54 6.70 -10.95
N VAL A 94 13.47 6.21 -11.77
CA VAL A 94 13.28 5.04 -12.63
C VAL A 94 12.93 3.82 -11.77
N ALA A 95 13.70 3.54 -10.73
CA ALA A 95 13.47 2.43 -9.80
C ALA A 95 12.10 2.50 -9.12
N ARG A 96 11.65 3.70 -8.73
CA ARG A 96 10.31 3.91 -8.14
C ARG A 96 9.20 3.71 -9.17
N SER A 97 9.36 4.29 -10.35
CA SER A 97 8.34 4.28 -11.41
C SER A 97 8.15 2.88 -11.96
N LEU A 98 9.25 2.18 -12.29
CA LEU A 98 9.20 0.80 -12.76
C LEU A 98 8.57 -0.13 -11.72
N GLY A 99 8.98 -0.02 -10.44
CA GLY A 99 8.39 -0.83 -9.38
C GLY A 99 6.87 -0.63 -9.23
N LYS A 100 6.37 0.60 -9.46
CA LYS A 100 4.91 0.87 -9.49
C LYS A 100 4.22 0.27 -10.71
N LEU A 101 4.87 0.27 -11.87
CA LEU A 101 4.32 -0.30 -13.11
C LEU A 101 4.25 -1.82 -13.05
N MET A 102 5.27 -2.46 -12.47
CA MET A 102 5.36 -3.91 -12.34
C MET A 102 4.42 -4.46 -11.25
N ALA A 103 4.21 -3.72 -10.17
CA ALA A 103 3.25 -4.09 -9.14
C ALA A 103 1.92 -3.35 -9.36
N TYR A 104 1.18 -3.72 -10.41
CA TYR A 104 -0.18 -3.23 -10.56
C TYR A 104 -1.05 -3.76 -9.42
N LYS A 105 -1.90 -2.90 -8.87
CA LYS A 105 -2.85 -3.29 -7.83
C LYS A 105 -4.00 -4.08 -8.45
N ASP A 106 -3.73 -5.34 -8.73
CA ASP A 106 -4.72 -6.29 -9.20
C ASP A 106 -5.67 -6.71 -8.05
N GLU A 107 -6.81 -7.29 -8.41
CA GLU A 107 -7.79 -7.77 -7.43
C GLU A 107 -7.23 -8.92 -6.56
N TYR A 108 -6.18 -9.60 -7.05
CA TYR A 108 -5.49 -10.68 -6.35
C TYR A 108 -4.61 -10.16 -5.20
N GLU A 109 -3.99 -8.99 -5.36
CA GLU A 109 -3.21 -8.33 -4.31
C GLU A 109 -4.12 -7.95 -3.13
N VAL A 110 -5.33 -7.45 -3.43
CA VAL A 110 -6.35 -7.20 -2.40
C VAL A 110 -6.67 -8.48 -1.66
N ALA A 111 -6.98 -9.56 -2.38
CA ALA A 111 -7.28 -10.85 -1.77
C ALA A 111 -6.12 -11.35 -0.87
N ARG A 112 -4.87 -11.16 -1.30
CA ARG A 112 -3.66 -11.57 -0.57
C ARG A 112 -3.45 -10.74 0.69
N LEU A 113 -3.61 -9.43 0.61
CA LEU A 113 -3.50 -8.52 1.76
C LEU A 113 -4.56 -8.82 2.83
N TYR A 114 -5.79 -9.11 2.43
CA TYR A 114 -6.87 -9.47 3.35
C TYR A 114 -6.74 -10.90 3.92
N SER A 115 -5.98 -11.78 3.24
CA SER A 115 -5.77 -13.16 3.68
C SER A 115 -4.56 -13.34 4.60
N ARG A 116 -3.70 -12.32 4.70
CA ARG A 116 -2.48 -12.31 5.50
C ARG A 116 -2.78 -12.39 7.01
N PRO A 117 -2.00 -13.17 7.80
CA PRO A 117 -2.16 -13.23 9.25
C PRO A 117 -2.08 -11.86 9.93
N GLU A 118 -1.19 -11.01 9.44
CA GLU A 118 -0.94 -9.66 9.97
C GLU A 118 -2.20 -8.77 9.91
N PHE A 119 -3.08 -9.01 8.92
CA PHE A 119 -4.34 -8.27 8.83
C PHE A 119 -5.32 -8.68 9.95
N ARG A 120 -5.33 -9.95 10.36
CA ARG A 120 -6.19 -10.40 11.47
C ARG A 120 -5.68 -9.90 12.80
N GLU A 121 -4.38 -9.92 13.01
CA GLU A 121 -3.72 -9.41 14.21
C GLU A 121 -3.99 -7.91 14.38
N ALA A 122 -3.79 -7.12 13.31
CA ALA A 122 -4.11 -5.69 13.33
C ALA A 122 -5.60 -5.41 13.65
N LEU A 123 -6.51 -6.29 13.22
CA LEU A 123 -7.94 -6.16 13.54
C LEU A 123 -8.24 -6.47 15.01
N SER A 124 -7.61 -7.49 15.59
CA SER A 124 -7.79 -7.81 17.02
C SER A 124 -7.18 -6.75 17.93
N ASP A 125 -6.07 -6.15 17.52
CA ASP A 125 -5.40 -5.10 18.30
C ASP A 125 -6.21 -3.81 18.31
N GLN A 126 -6.86 -3.49 17.18
CA GLN A 126 -7.55 -2.22 17.00
C GLN A 126 -9.01 -2.25 17.46
N PHE A 127 -9.65 -3.42 17.53
CA PHE A 127 -11.06 -3.55 17.87
C PHE A 127 -11.30 -4.63 18.93
N ALA A 128 -12.00 -4.27 20.01
CA ALA A 128 -12.41 -5.22 21.03
C ALA A 128 -13.71 -5.96 20.65
N GLY A 129 -13.77 -7.26 20.92
CA GLY A 129 -14.96 -8.11 20.75
C GLY A 129 -15.06 -8.82 19.39
N ASP A 130 -16.23 -9.40 19.10
CA ASP A 130 -16.48 -10.16 17.85
C ASP A 130 -16.63 -9.22 16.64
N VAL A 131 -15.52 -8.99 15.93
CA VAL A 131 -15.49 -8.12 14.75
C VAL A 131 -16.15 -8.80 13.55
N LYS A 132 -17.28 -8.25 13.08
CA LYS A 132 -17.95 -8.67 11.85
C LYS A 132 -17.52 -7.80 10.68
N LEU A 133 -16.70 -8.36 9.79
CA LEU A 133 -16.24 -7.67 8.59
C LEU A 133 -17.27 -7.73 7.46
N LYS A 134 -17.46 -6.61 6.77
CA LYS A 134 -18.16 -6.52 5.48
C LYS A 134 -17.24 -5.85 4.47
N ILE A 135 -17.02 -6.51 3.33
CA ILE A 135 -16.16 -6.00 2.27
C ILE A 135 -17.03 -5.46 1.14
N HIS A 136 -16.78 -4.22 0.72
CA HIS A 136 -17.48 -3.60 -0.39
C HIS A 136 -16.78 -3.89 -1.71
N LEU A 137 -17.32 -4.82 -2.49
CA LEU A 137 -16.75 -5.25 -3.77
C LEU A 137 -17.54 -4.63 -4.93
N GLY A 138 -16.82 -4.22 -5.98
CA GLY A 138 -17.42 -4.02 -7.30
C GLY A 138 -17.65 -5.39 -7.91
N SER A 139 -18.85 -5.96 -7.75
CA SER A 139 -19.11 -7.31 -8.25
C SER A 139 -19.03 -7.33 -9.78
N PRO A 140 -18.21 -8.19 -10.42
CA PRO A 140 -18.21 -8.35 -11.87
C PRO A 140 -19.61 -8.71 -12.39
N LEU A 141 -20.34 -9.51 -11.61
CA LEU A 141 -21.70 -9.98 -11.88
C LEU A 141 -22.76 -8.88 -11.82
N ILE A 142 -22.44 -7.68 -11.31
CA ILE A 142 -23.39 -6.56 -11.24
C ILE A 142 -22.74 -5.23 -11.65
N SER A 143 -21.63 -5.32 -12.38
CA SER A 143 -20.83 -4.19 -12.88
C SER A 143 -21.64 -3.26 -13.81
N TRP A 144 -22.72 -3.78 -14.41
CA TRP A 144 -23.67 -3.01 -15.21
C TRP A 144 -24.63 -2.15 -14.39
N THR A 145 -24.85 -2.45 -13.10
CA THR A 145 -25.68 -1.59 -12.25
C THR A 145 -24.88 -0.38 -11.82
N LYS A 146 -25.28 0.79 -12.30
CA LYS A 146 -24.66 2.07 -11.97
C LYS A 146 -25.44 2.73 -10.83
N ASP A 147 -24.69 3.33 -9.91
CA ASP A 147 -25.27 4.20 -8.90
C ASP A 147 -25.89 5.44 -9.59
N ALA A 148 -27.18 5.69 -9.35
CA ALA A 148 -27.92 6.74 -10.02
C ALA A 148 -27.41 8.16 -9.72
N LYS A 149 -26.69 8.38 -8.61
CA LYS A 149 -26.13 9.68 -8.24
C LYS A 149 -24.74 9.91 -8.82
N THR A 150 -23.96 8.84 -9.02
CA THR A 150 -22.55 8.96 -9.40
C THR A 150 -22.20 8.37 -10.77
N GLY A 151 -23.10 7.59 -11.37
CA GLY A 151 -22.89 6.92 -12.66
C GLY A 151 -21.85 5.79 -12.65
N ARG A 152 -21.26 5.48 -11.48
CA ARG A 152 -20.23 4.44 -11.32
C ARG A 152 -20.85 3.09 -10.98
N PRO A 153 -20.18 1.94 -11.29
CA PRO A 153 -20.65 0.63 -10.87
C PRO A 153 -20.92 0.56 -9.37
N LYS A 154 -22.07 -0.02 -9.00
CA LYS A 154 -22.52 -0.11 -7.61
C LYS A 154 -21.65 -1.09 -6.83
N LYS A 155 -21.14 -0.66 -5.68
CA LYS A 155 -20.42 -1.53 -4.74
C LYS A 155 -21.42 -2.31 -3.89
N VAL A 156 -21.20 -3.61 -3.74
CA VAL A 156 -22.03 -4.49 -2.91
C VAL A 156 -21.28 -4.87 -1.65
N ALA A 157 -21.94 -4.74 -0.51
CA ALA A 157 -21.39 -5.20 0.77
C ALA A 157 -21.55 -6.72 0.87
N VAL A 158 -20.42 -7.44 0.86
CA VAL A 158 -20.40 -8.89 1.00
C VAL A 158 -19.86 -9.25 2.39
N PRO A 159 -20.56 -10.10 3.17
CA PRO A 159 -20.07 -10.53 4.48
C PRO A 159 -18.70 -11.21 4.40
N GLY A 160 -17.82 -10.93 5.37
CA GLY A 160 -16.46 -11.46 5.39
C GLY A 160 -16.40 -12.97 5.34
N TRP A 161 -17.25 -13.68 6.08
CA TRP A 161 -17.28 -15.15 6.10
C TRP A 161 -17.49 -15.78 4.70
N LEU A 162 -18.12 -15.04 3.77
CA LEU A 162 -18.32 -15.47 2.38
C LEU A 162 -17.14 -15.07 1.47
N VAL A 163 -16.55 -13.89 1.69
CA VAL A 163 -15.46 -13.34 0.84
C VAL A 163 -14.09 -13.94 1.19
N PHE A 164 -13.76 -14.07 2.47
CA PHE A 164 -12.42 -14.48 2.91
C PHE A 164 -12.02 -15.89 2.43
N PRO A 165 -12.90 -16.90 2.34
CA PRO A 165 -12.55 -18.17 1.70
C PRO A 165 -12.12 -18.01 0.24
N GLY A 166 -12.86 -17.21 -0.54
CA GLY A 166 -12.52 -16.88 -1.92
C GLY A 166 -11.20 -16.11 -2.01
N PHE A 167 -10.98 -15.13 -1.12
CA PHE A 167 -9.71 -14.41 -1.06
C PHE A 167 -8.51 -15.30 -0.73
N ARG A 168 -8.66 -16.31 0.14
CA ARG A 168 -7.59 -17.28 0.40
C ARG A 168 -7.25 -18.12 -0.83
N LEU A 169 -8.23 -18.43 -1.66
CA LEU A 169 -8.02 -19.16 -2.92
C LEU A 169 -7.35 -18.25 -3.95
N LEU A 170 -7.88 -17.04 -4.16
CA LEU A 170 -7.32 -16.03 -5.06
C LEU A 170 -5.91 -15.60 -4.65
N ALA A 171 -5.61 -15.55 -3.35
CA ALA A 171 -4.29 -15.22 -2.83
C ALA A 171 -3.19 -16.22 -3.25
N LYS A 172 -3.57 -17.46 -3.58
CA LYS A 172 -2.66 -18.50 -4.09
C LYS A 172 -2.47 -18.42 -5.61
N LEU A 173 -3.38 -17.77 -6.31
CA LEU A 173 -3.24 -17.53 -7.74
C LEU A 173 -2.31 -16.33 -7.95
N LYS A 174 -1.55 -16.38 -9.05
CA LYS A 174 -0.67 -15.30 -9.50
C LYS A 174 -1.23 -14.78 -10.82
N GLY A 175 -1.46 -13.46 -10.89
CA GLY A 175 -1.65 -12.72 -12.13
C GLY A 175 -0.30 -12.38 -12.76
#